data_AF-A0A7S0QHI2-F1
#
_entry.id   AF-A0A7S0QHI2-F1
#
_cell.length_a   1.000
_cell.length_b   1.000
_cell.length_c   1.000
_cell.angle_alpha   90.00
_cell.angle_beta   90.00
_cell.angle_gamma   90.00
#
_symmetry.space_group_name_H-M   'P 1'
#
loop_
_entity.id
_entity.type
_entity.pdbx_description
1 polymer ?
#
loop_
_entity_poly.entity_id
_entity_poly.type
_entity_poly.pdbx_seq_one_letter_code
_entity_poly.pdbx_strand_id
1 'polypeptide(L)'
;EFDKAFIALFQVVSGNTWIDSLPTHSPEGSVNFGNVLFLTSFILVVGWTLLPISMAVLLNSFFLICERVEKEEILGRIEEARRADSAAHPLDPLLDHITRNFVDDRDLSNRLQNLFKILDQEGSKELSFQELCLSFRKLDFNPKIYFK
;
A
#
# COMPACT_ATOMS: atom_id res chain seq x y z
N GLU A 1 32.01 -23.18 -28.99
CA GLU A 1 33.06 -22.31 -28.40
C GLU A 1 32.49 -21.02 -27.82
N PHE A 2 31.50 -20.41 -28.46
CA PHE A 2 30.79 -19.22 -27.96
C PHE A 2 30.23 -19.36 -26.54
N ASP A 3 29.58 -20.48 -26.20
CA ASP A 3 28.96 -20.68 -24.88
C ASP A 3 29.99 -20.63 -23.74
N LYS A 4 31.20 -21.13 -23.97
CA LYS A 4 32.30 -21.05 -23.00
C LYS A 4 32.76 -19.61 -22.79
N ALA A 5 32.84 -18.83 -23.86
CA ALA A 5 33.16 -17.41 -23.79
C ALA A 5 32.05 -16.60 -23.09
N PHE A 6 30.78 -16.94 -23.35
CA PHE A 6 29.64 -16.32 -22.67
C PHE A 6 29.65 -16.61 -21.17
N ILE A 7 29.88 -17.87 -20.77
CA ILE A 7 30.00 -18.24 -19.36
C ILE A 7 31.19 -17.54 -18.69
N ALA A 8 32.34 -17.42 -19.39
CA ALA A 8 33.49 -16.68 -18.88
C ALA A 8 33.17 -15.20 -18.65
N LEU A 9 32.50 -14.53 -19.60
CA LEU A 9 32.06 -13.15 -19.43
C LEU A 9 31.05 -12.98 -18.28
N PHE A 10 30.15 -13.94 -18.11
CA PHE A 10 29.21 -13.95 -16.99
C PHE A 10 29.92 -14.08 -15.62
N GLN A 11 30.95 -14.93 -15.53
CA GLN A 11 31.79 -15.04 -14.34
C GLN A 11 32.53 -13.74 -14.04
N VAL A 12 33.05 -13.07 -15.07
CA VAL A 12 33.71 -11.76 -14.96
C VAL A 12 32.76 -10.70 -14.41
N VAL A 13 31.52 -10.62 -14.93
CA VAL A 13 30.49 -9.68 -14.41
C VAL A 13 30.15 -9.95 -12.96
N SER A 14 30.16 -11.23 -12.55
CA SER A 14 29.89 -11.64 -11.18
C SER A 14 31.04 -11.34 -10.21
N GLY A 15 32.13 -10.74 -10.69
CA GLY A 15 33.32 -10.42 -9.89
C GLY A 15 34.23 -11.61 -9.59
N ASN A 16 33.94 -12.78 -10.15
CA ASN A 16 34.73 -13.99 -9.91
C ASN A 16 35.83 -14.15 -10.98
N THR A 17 37.00 -14.60 -10.55
CA THR A 17 38.10 -15.11 -11.41
C THR A 17 38.63 -14.21 -12.53
N TRP A 18 38.18 -12.97 -12.70
CA TRP A 18 38.53 -12.12 -13.85
C TRP A 18 40.03 -11.79 -14.01
N ILE A 19 40.84 -11.92 -12.95
CA ILE A 19 42.29 -11.70 -13.04
C ILE A 19 43.01 -12.96 -13.57
N ASP A 20 42.55 -14.15 -13.17
CA ASP A 20 43.26 -15.41 -13.39
C ASP A 20 42.69 -16.24 -14.56
N SER A 21 41.42 -16.04 -14.93
CA SER A 21 40.73 -16.86 -15.93
C SER A 21 40.82 -16.33 -17.37
N LEU A 22 41.41 -15.15 -17.57
CA LEU A 22 41.40 -14.47 -18.85
C LEU A 22 42.75 -14.59 -19.55
N PRO A 23 42.77 -14.87 -20.88
CA PRO A 23 44.00 -14.92 -21.67
C PRO A 23 44.48 -13.49 -21.95
N THR A 24 44.88 -12.78 -20.89
CA THR A 24 45.59 -11.50 -20.96
C THR A 24 47.03 -11.71 -21.41
N HIS A 25 47.58 -12.90 -21.17
CA HIS A 25 48.88 -13.32 -21.66
C HIS A 25 48.74 -14.17 -22.92
N SER A 26 49.49 -13.80 -23.95
CA SER A 26 49.78 -14.67 -25.10
C SER A 26 50.55 -15.92 -24.63
N PRO A 27 50.56 -17.01 -25.41
CA PRO A 27 51.39 -18.19 -25.12
C PRO A 27 52.90 -17.89 -25.00
N GLU A 28 53.35 -16.72 -25.47
CA GLU A 28 54.72 -16.22 -25.38
C GLU A 28 54.96 -15.33 -24.13
N GLY A 29 53.94 -15.17 -23.28
CA GLY A 29 54.00 -14.36 -22.05
C GLY A 29 53.77 -12.85 -22.25
N SER A 30 53.67 -12.38 -23.50
CA SER A 30 53.37 -10.97 -23.79
C SER A 30 51.91 -10.63 -23.49
N VAL A 31 51.66 -9.43 -22.95
CA VAL A 31 50.31 -8.96 -22.62
C VAL A 31 49.59 -8.50 -23.89
N ASN A 32 48.41 -9.06 -24.16
CA ASN A 32 47.57 -8.59 -25.26
C ASN A 32 46.77 -7.36 -24.80
N PHE A 33 47.26 -6.17 -25.15
CA PHE A 33 46.66 -4.90 -24.75
C PHE A 33 45.20 -4.76 -25.20
N GLY A 34 44.83 -5.30 -26.36
CA GLY A 34 43.46 -5.26 -26.87
C GLY A 34 42.49 -6.04 -25.97
N ASN A 35 42.89 -7.22 -25.51
CA ASN A 35 42.09 -8.02 -24.59
C ASN A 35 41.92 -7.33 -23.24
N VAL A 36 43.00 -6.73 -22.71
CA VAL A 36 42.95 -5.98 -21.45
C VAL A 36 42.00 -4.80 -21.56
N LEU A 37 42.13 -3.99 -22.62
CA LEU A 37 41.26 -2.84 -22.86
C LEU A 37 39.78 -3.25 -22.97
N PHE A 38 39.49 -4.32 -23.72
CA PHE A 38 38.13 -4.84 -23.87
C PHE A 38 37.55 -5.25 -22.52
N LEU A 39 38.27 -6.07 -21.75
CA LEU A 39 37.82 -6.56 -20.45
C LEU A 39 37.61 -5.45 -19.44
N THR A 40 38.53 -4.48 -19.36
CA THR A 40 38.37 -3.32 -18.50
C THR A 40 37.16 -2.49 -18.90
N SER A 41 36.95 -2.24 -20.20
CA SER A 41 35.78 -1.49 -20.68
C SER A 41 34.45 -2.22 -20.39
N PHE A 42 34.45 -3.55 -20.53
CA PHE A 42 33.29 -4.40 -20.26
C PHE A 42 32.93 -4.39 -18.78
N ILE A 43 33.92 -4.53 -17.88
CA ILE A 43 33.72 -4.46 -16.43
C ILE A 43 33.19 -3.08 -16.03
N LEU A 44 33.73 -2.00 -16.60
CA LEU A 44 33.28 -0.64 -16.29
C LEU A 44 31.83 -0.44 -16.72
N VAL A 45 31.47 -0.81 -17.96
CA VAL A 45 30.10 -0.65 -18.44
C VAL A 45 29.15 -1.56 -17.68
N VAL A 46 29.39 -2.87 -17.64
CA VAL A 46 28.43 -3.81 -17.07
C VAL A 46 28.40 -3.73 -15.54
N GLY A 47 29.58 -3.71 -14.91
CA GLY A 47 29.70 -3.68 -13.46
C GLY A 47 29.31 -2.35 -12.86
N TRP A 48 29.67 -1.22 -13.49
CA TRP A 48 29.45 0.11 -12.92
C TRP A 48 28.17 0.79 -13.39
N THR A 49 27.61 0.38 -14.55
CA THR A 49 26.38 0.99 -15.08
C THR A 49 25.22 0.01 -15.10
N LEU A 50 25.37 -1.15 -15.75
CA LEU A 50 24.24 -2.04 -15.98
C LEU A 50 23.74 -2.71 -14.68
N LEU A 51 24.65 -3.20 -13.83
CA LEU A 51 24.30 -3.82 -12.55
C LEU A 51 23.65 -2.84 -11.56
N PRO A 52 24.18 -1.62 -11.33
CA PRO A 52 23.51 -0.67 -10.44
C PRO A 52 22.15 -0.21 -10.97
N ILE A 53 22.00 0.01 -12.28
CA ILE A 53 20.72 0.40 -12.88
C ILE A 53 19.69 -0.72 -12.70
N SER A 54 20.05 -1.97 -12.99
CA SER A 54 19.13 -3.10 -12.84
C SER A 54 18.73 -3.30 -11.39
N MET A 55 19.68 -3.20 -10.46
CA MET A 55 19.40 -3.29 -9.02
C MET A 55 18.49 -2.16 -8.54
N ALA A 56 18.71 -0.93 -9.00
CA ALA A 56 17.85 0.21 -8.67
C ALA A 56 16.41 -0.03 -9.14
N VAL A 57 16.22 -0.58 -10.34
CA VAL A 57 14.88 -0.93 -10.86
C VAL A 57 14.23 -2.01 -10.01
N LEU A 58 14.95 -3.09 -9.69
CA LEU A 58 14.42 -4.18 -8.87
C LEU A 58 14.04 -3.73 -7.46
N LEU A 59 14.90 -2.91 -6.83
CA LEU A 59 14.61 -2.31 -5.53
C LEU A 59 13.39 -1.40 -5.60
N ASN A 60 13.27 -0.56 -6.63
CA ASN A 60 12.11 0.31 -6.79
C ASN A 60 10.81 -0.50 -6.94
N SER A 61 10.82 -1.56 -7.75
CA SER A 61 9.68 -2.46 -7.87
C SER A 61 9.36 -3.15 -6.55
N PHE A 62 10.37 -3.58 -5.79
CA PHE A 62 10.18 -4.18 -4.48
C PHE A 62 9.54 -3.20 -3.48
N PHE A 63 10.04 -1.96 -3.40
CA PHE A 63 9.45 -0.93 -2.54
C PHE A 63 8.00 -0.64 -2.89
N LEU A 64 7.65 -0.53 -4.19
CA LEU A 64 6.27 -0.33 -4.62
C LEU A 64 5.35 -1.48 -4.21
N ILE A 65 5.84 -2.72 -4.28
CA ILE A 65 5.08 -3.90 -3.86
C ILE A 65 4.90 -3.89 -2.33
N CYS A 66 5.96 -3.62 -1.56
CA CYS A 66 5.87 -3.53 -0.11
C CYS A 66 4.89 -2.44 0.35
N GLU A 67 4.97 -1.25 -0.24
CA GLU A 67 4.06 -0.15 0.08
C GLU A 67 2.60 -0.53 -0.23
N ARG A 68 2.37 -1.23 -1.34
CA ARG A 68 1.04 -1.71 -1.69
C ARG A 68 0.51 -2.73 -0.67
N VAL A 69 1.33 -3.69 -0.28
CA VAL A 69 0.96 -4.72 0.71
C VAL A 69 0.67 -4.08 2.07
N GLU A 70 1.49 -3.13 2.52
CA GLU A 70 1.26 -2.42 3.78
C GLU A 70 -0.06 -1.63 3.74
N LYS A 71 -0.34 -0.92 2.63
CA LYS A 71 -1.62 -0.22 2.45
C LYS A 71 -2.81 -1.18 2.44
N GLU A 72 -2.69 -2.31 1.76
CA GLU A 72 -3.74 -3.34 1.74
C GLU A 72 -3.97 -3.94 3.14
N GLU A 73 -2.90 -4.15 3.93
CA GLU A 73 -3.01 -4.62 5.31
C GLU A 73 -3.69 -3.60 6.22
N ILE A 74 -3.31 -2.32 6.14
CA ILE A 74 -3.94 -1.24 6.92
C ILE A 74 -5.44 -1.13 6.56
N LEU A 75 -5.77 -1.13 5.27
CA LEU A 75 -7.17 -1.09 4.82
C LEU A 75 -7.95 -2.33 5.27
N GLY A 76 -7.32 -3.51 5.24
CA GLY A 76 -7.89 -4.75 5.76
C GLY A 76 -8.22 -4.65 7.25
N ARG A 77 -7.28 -4.14 8.07
CA ARG A 77 -7.51 -3.94 9.50
C ARG A 77 -8.61 -2.91 9.80
N ILE A 78 -8.70 -1.83 9.03
CA ILE A 78 -9.78 -0.83 9.17
C ILE A 78 -11.13 -1.46 8.84
N GLU A 79 -11.21 -2.25 7.77
CA GLU A 79 -12.44 -2.93 7.37
C GLU A 79 -12.84 -4.02 8.38
N GLU A 80 -11.89 -4.77 8.93
CA GLU A 80 -12.12 -5.74 10.01
C GLU A 80 -12.60 -5.06 11.30
N ALA A 81 -11.97 -3.95 11.70
CA ALA A 81 -12.42 -3.15 12.83
C ALA A 81 -13.82 -2.60 12.58
N ARG A 82 -14.10 -2.09 11.38
CA ARG A 82 -15.43 -1.62 11.00
C ARG A 82 -16.47 -2.73 11.06
N ARG A 83 -16.15 -3.95 10.62
CA ARG A 83 -17.06 -5.10 10.71
C ARG A 83 -17.29 -5.57 12.14
N ALA A 84 -16.25 -5.53 12.97
CA ALA A 84 -16.36 -5.85 14.39
C ALA A 84 -17.23 -4.80 15.14
N ASP A 85 -17.04 -3.51 14.84
CA ASP A 85 -17.80 -2.42 15.46
C ASP A 85 -19.25 -2.33 14.94
N SER A 86 -19.48 -2.59 13.64
CA SER A 86 -20.83 -2.61 13.04
C SER A 86 -21.72 -3.71 13.64
N ALA A 87 -21.15 -4.74 14.27
CA ALA A 87 -21.89 -5.76 14.99
C ALA A 87 -22.28 -5.34 16.42
N ALA A 88 -21.70 -4.25 16.96
CA ALA A 88 -21.80 -3.88 18.36
C ALA A 88 -22.68 -2.65 18.65
N HIS A 89 -22.83 -1.69 17.72
CA HIS A 89 -23.50 -0.42 18.04
C HIS A 89 -24.76 -0.15 17.17
N PRO A 90 -25.97 -0.26 17.75
CA PRO A 90 -27.23 0.01 17.02
C PRO A 90 -27.38 1.49 16.60
N LEU A 91 -26.52 2.39 17.09
CA LEU A 91 -26.54 3.82 16.79
C LEU A 91 -25.64 4.22 15.60
N ASP A 92 -24.81 3.31 15.08
CA ASP A 92 -23.90 3.61 13.96
C ASP A 92 -24.60 4.08 12.68
N PRO A 93 -25.78 3.57 12.30
CA PRO A 93 -26.51 4.10 11.14
C PRO A 93 -26.96 5.56 11.33
N LEU A 94 -27.25 5.96 12.58
CA LEU A 94 -27.58 7.34 12.91
C LEU A 94 -26.32 8.22 12.89
N LEU A 95 -25.20 7.71 13.40
CA LEU A 95 -23.93 8.42 13.37
C LEU A 95 -23.44 8.63 11.93
N ASP A 96 -23.53 7.61 11.08
CA ASP A 96 -23.24 7.68 9.64
C ASP A 96 -24.16 8.72 8.97
N HIS A 97 -25.46 8.71 9.25
CA HIS A 97 -26.38 9.69 8.67
C HIS A 97 -26.02 11.16 9.00
N ILE A 98 -25.55 11.42 10.21
CA ILE A 98 -25.14 12.76 10.65
C ILE A 98 -23.79 13.15 10.04
N THR A 99 -22.86 12.20 9.92
CA THR A 99 -21.46 12.48 9.55
C THR A 99 -21.19 12.41 8.05
N ARG A 100 -22.00 11.71 7.25
CA ARG A 100 -21.68 11.39 5.86
C ARG A 100 -21.65 12.58 4.90
N ASN A 101 -22.11 13.78 5.31
CA ASN A 101 -22.15 14.98 4.47
C ASN A 101 -22.05 16.30 5.27
N PHE A 102 -21.34 16.34 6.40
CA PHE A 102 -21.19 17.60 7.15
C PHE A 102 -20.19 18.54 6.46
N VAL A 103 -20.51 19.83 6.42
CA VAL A 103 -19.65 20.86 5.78
C VAL A 103 -19.13 21.90 6.80
N ASP A 104 -19.92 22.24 7.83
CA ASP A 104 -19.59 23.23 8.87
C ASP A 104 -20.23 22.82 10.21
N ASP A 105 -19.68 23.27 11.35
CA ASP A 105 -20.18 22.95 12.71
C ASP A 105 -21.63 23.41 12.93
N ARG A 106 -22.01 24.48 12.22
CA ARG A 106 -23.40 24.98 12.19
C ARG A 106 -24.34 24.03 11.46
N ASP A 107 -23.88 23.39 10.39
CA ASP A 107 -24.67 22.39 9.65
C ASP A 107 -24.87 21.13 10.50
N LEU A 108 -23.83 20.70 11.21
CA LEU A 108 -23.91 19.60 12.17
C LEU A 108 -24.93 19.89 13.28
N SER A 109 -24.88 21.08 13.89
CA SER A 109 -25.82 21.51 14.92
C SER A 109 -27.26 21.53 14.42
N ASN A 110 -27.49 22.03 13.20
CA ASN A 110 -28.82 22.07 12.58
C ASN A 110 -29.37 20.67 12.28
N ARG A 111 -28.52 19.76 11.79
CA ARG A 111 -28.90 18.36 11.53
C ARG A 111 -29.24 17.62 12.82
N LEU A 112 -28.46 17.83 13.88
CA LEU A 112 -28.74 17.26 15.19
C LEU A 112 -30.06 17.78 15.77
N GLN A 113 -30.32 19.08 15.67
CA GLN A 113 -31.59 19.68 16.10
C GLN A 113 -32.78 19.14 15.29
N ASN A 114 -32.62 18.97 13.98
CA ASN A 114 -33.66 18.39 13.13
C ASN A 114 -33.94 16.93 13.50
N LEU A 115 -32.91 16.13 13.75
CA LEU A 115 -33.08 14.76 14.25
C LEU A 115 -33.77 14.73 15.60
N PHE A 116 -33.36 15.58 16.54
CA PHE A 116 -34.00 15.68 17.85
C PHE A 116 -35.47 16.07 17.73
N LYS A 117 -35.82 17.00 16.83
CA LYS A 117 -37.21 17.39 16.55
C LYS A 117 -38.05 16.26 15.95
N ILE A 118 -37.44 15.36 15.18
CA ILE A 118 -38.14 14.18 14.64
C ILE A 118 -38.33 13.12 15.72
N LEU A 119 -37.37 13.00 16.63
CA LEU A 119 -37.41 12.04 17.74
C LEU A 119 -38.38 12.46 18.85
N ASP A 120 -38.39 13.75 19.22
CA ASP A 120 -39.26 14.38 20.23
C ASP A 120 -40.61 14.78 19.62
N GLN A 121 -41.53 13.81 19.55
CA GLN A 121 -42.88 14.01 19.01
C GLN A 121 -43.80 14.78 19.98
N GLU A 122 -43.51 14.75 21.29
CA GLU A 122 -44.30 15.40 22.33
C GLU A 122 -43.85 16.84 22.60
N GLY A 123 -42.67 17.25 22.11
CA GLY A 123 -42.11 18.59 22.31
C GLY A 123 -41.69 18.85 23.76
N SER A 124 -41.45 17.78 24.53
CA SER A 124 -41.13 17.85 25.96
C SER A 124 -39.70 18.34 26.20
N LYS A 125 -38.85 18.33 25.17
CA LYS A 125 -37.38 18.52 25.21
C LYS A 125 -36.62 17.41 25.94
N GLU A 126 -37.32 16.36 26.37
CA GLU A 126 -36.75 15.16 26.96
C GLU A 126 -37.11 13.96 26.06
N LEU A 127 -36.18 13.04 25.87
CA LEU A 127 -36.41 11.82 25.09
C LEU A 127 -36.63 10.65 26.03
N SER A 128 -37.89 10.22 26.18
CA SER A 128 -38.16 8.96 26.88
C SER A 128 -37.69 7.78 26.03
N PHE A 129 -37.26 6.69 26.68
CA PHE A 129 -36.83 5.47 25.98
C PHE A 129 -37.91 4.88 25.07
N GLN A 130 -39.18 5.07 25.44
CA GLN A 130 -40.33 4.59 24.69
C GLN A 130 -40.58 5.41 23.42
N GLU A 131 -40.51 6.74 23.51
CA GLU A 131 -40.58 7.62 22.33
C GLU A 131 -39.40 7.36 21.39
N LEU A 132 -38.20 7.19 21.94
CA LEU A 132 -37.00 6.90 21.19
C LEU A 132 -37.18 5.61 20.36
N CYS A 133 -37.62 4.51 20.97
CA CYS A 133 -37.91 3.26 20.26
C CYS A 133 -38.98 3.41 19.15
N LEU A 134 -40.03 4.20 19.39
CA LEU A 134 -41.09 4.43 18.40
C LEU A 134 -40.61 5.31 17.24
N SER A 135 -39.84 6.35 17.54
CA SER A 135 -39.32 7.28 16.55
C SER A 135 -38.23 6.63 15.67
N PHE A 136 -37.36 5.80 16.24
CA PHE A 136 -36.37 5.03 15.47
C PHE A 136 -37.00 4.02 14.51
N ARG A 137 -38.18 3.47 14.83
CA ARG A 137 -38.94 2.60 13.90
C ARG A 137 -39.55 3.36 12.74
N LYS A 138 -39.83 4.65 12.89
CA LYS A 138 -40.37 5.52 11.84
C LYS A 138 -39.27 6.07 10.92
N LEU A 139 -38.02 6.12 11.39
CA LEU A 139 -36.88 6.57 10.60
C LEU A 139 -36.44 5.46 9.64
N ASP A 140 -36.36 5.81 8.34
CA ASP A 140 -36.00 4.87 7.27
C ASP A 140 -34.47 4.68 7.18
N PHE A 141 -33.85 4.31 8.30
CA PHE A 141 -32.44 3.96 8.32
C PHE A 141 -32.23 2.54 7.76
N ASN A 142 -31.16 2.38 6.98
CA ASN A 142 -30.71 1.09 6.51
C ASN A 142 -29.27 0.84 7.00
N PRO A 143 -29.03 -0.11 7.91
CA PRO A 143 -29.96 -1.06 8.51
C PRO A 143 -30.94 -0.43 9.52
N LYS A 144 -32.12 -1.04 9.67
CA LYS A 144 -33.13 -0.61 10.66
C LYS A 144 -32.61 -0.82 12.07
N ILE A 145 -32.72 0.22 12.89
CA ILE A 145 -32.24 0.21 14.28
C ILE A 145 -33.27 -0.50 15.16
N TYR A 146 -32.86 -1.59 15.79
CA TYR A 146 -33.67 -2.33 16.77
C TYR A 146 -32.93 -2.34 18.12
N PHE A 147 -33.55 -1.78 19.15
CA PHE A 147 -33.10 -1.96 20.53
C PHE A 147 -33.68 -3.28 21.06
N LYS A 148 -32.82 -4.14 21.61
CA LYS A 148 -33.20 -5.42 22.24
C LYS A 148 -33.53 -5.22 23.70
#